data_AF-A0A2A4JW23-F1
#
_entry.id   AF-A0A2A4JW23-F1
#
_cell.length_a   1.000
_cell.length_b   1.000
_cell.length_c   1.000
_cell.angle_alpha   90.00
_cell.angle_beta   90.00
_cell.angle_gamma   90.00
#
_symmetry.space_group_name_H-M   'P 1'
#
loop_
_entity.id
_entity.type
_entity.pdbx_description
1 polymer ?
#
loop_
_entity_poly.entity_id
_entity_poly.type
_entity_poly.pdbx_seq_one_letter_code
_entity_poly.pdbx_strand_id
1 'polypeptide(L)'
;MDLGECPKIHDLALRADYELASKTKDYFYDIDATEHLEAFIADCDRRTTAAKQRLAETQEELSAEVTEKANAVHELAEQIGQKLARAEALGEEGMVEESVKLMGEIDELRKKKAVAEQEYRNSMPASSYQQQKLRVCEVCSAYLGIHDNDRRLADHFGGKLHLGFITIREKLAELKKTVDKRREERGASERERTGGRRHYTQPLSQQKQTRSRSHRSSSKERRRD
;
A
#
# COMPACT_ATOMS: atom_id res chain seq x y z
N MET A 1 7.97 -0.02 -11.52
CA MET A 1 7.47 -1.21 -10.81
C MET A 1 6.58 -1.91 -11.81
N ASP A 2 7.08 -2.96 -12.44
CA ASP A 2 6.31 -3.70 -13.43
C ASP A 2 5.94 -5.06 -12.82
N LEU A 3 4.63 -5.28 -12.66
CA LEU A 3 4.07 -6.55 -12.17
C LEU A 3 3.89 -7.55 -13.32
N GLY A 4 4.12 -7.11 -14.57
CA GLY A 4 3.95 -7.90 -15.77
C GLY A 4 2.49 -8.20 -16.14
N GLU A 5 2.36 -9.20 -17.00
CA GLU A 5 1.12 -9.91 -17.38
C GLU A 5 0.24 -10.21 -16.16
N CYS A 6 -0.93 -9.59 -15.98
CA CYS A 6 -1.80 -10.03 -14.89
C CYS A 6 -2.26 -11.49 -15.14
N PRO A 7 -2.10 -12.41 -14.17
CA PRO A 7 -2.48 -13.81 -14.36
C PRO A 7 -4.00 -14.03 -14.41
N LYS A 8 -4.80 -13.01 -14.12
CA LYS A 8 -6.27 -13.07 -14.10
C LYS A 8 -6.85 -12.44 -15.37
N ILE A 9 -8.01 -12.94 -15.78
CA ILE A 9 -8.77 -12.41 -16.92
C ILE A 9 -9.51 -11.16 -16.48
N HIS A 10 -9.28 -10.05 -17.19
CA HIS A 10 -9.93 -8.77 -16.96
C HIS A 10 -10.79 -8.40 -18.17
N ASP A 11 -11.97 -9.01 -18.27
CA ASP A 11 -12.95 -8.70 -19.31
C ASP A 11 -14.02 -7.73 -18.77
N LEU A 12 -14.39 -6.74 -19.57
CA LEU A 12 -15.46 -5.79 -19.25
C LEU A 12 -16.83 -6.48 -19.14
N ALA A 13 -17.04 -7.59 -19.86
CA ALA A 13 -18.27 -8.37 -19.76
C ALA A 13 -18.43 -8.96 -18.34
N LEU A 14 -17.35 -9.53 -17.78
CA LEU A 14 -17.35 -10.11 -16.42
C LEU A 14 -17.63 -9.06 -15.34
N ARG A 15 -17.26 -7.80 -15.58
CA ARG A 15 -17.60 -6.70 -14.67
C ARG A 15 -19.10 -6.43 -14.64
N ALA A 16 -19.77 -6.41 -15.80
CA ALA A 16 -21.22 -6.20 -15.85
C ALA A 16 -21.98 -7.34 -15.17
N ASP A 17 -21.53 -8.58 -15.39
CA ASP A 17 -22.09 -9.76 -14.72
C ASP A 17 -21.91 -9.69 -13.20
N TYR A 18 -20.73 -9.25 -12.74
CA TYR A 18 -20.48 -9.01 -11.32
C TYR A 18 -21.39 -7.93 -10.74
N GLU A 19 -21.58 -6.80 -11.42
CA GLU A 19 -22.46 -5.72 -10.95
C GLU A 19 -23.93 -6.16 -10.85
N LEU A 20 -24.37 -7.09 -11.70
CA LEU A 20 -25.69 -7.71 -11.60
C LEU A 20 -25.76 -8.72 -10.45
N ALA A 21 -24.77 -9.59 -10.31
CA ALA A 21 -24.70 -10.61 -9.26
C ALA A 21 -24.53 -10.01 -7.85
N SER A 22 -23.80 -8.90 -7.72
CA SER A 22 -23.59 -8.20 -6.45
C SER A 22 -24.88 -7.63 -5.87
N LYS A 23 -25.95 -7.47 -6.68
CA LYS A 23 -27.28 -7.07 -6.19
C LYS A 23 -28.03 -8.22 -5.53
N THR A 24 -27.75 -9.46 -5.94
CA THR A 24 -28.46 -10.64 -5.43
C THR A 24 -27.75 -11.27 -4.24
N LYS A 25 -26.41 -11.22 -4.22
CA LYS A 25 -25.61 -11.80 -3.15
C LYS A 25 -24.28 -11.08 -3.00
N ASP A 26 -23.88 -10.83 -1.75
CA ASP A 26 -22.53 -10.36 -1.47
C ASP A 26 -21.54 -11.54 -1.45
N TYR A 27 -20.50 -11.42 -2.26
CA TYR A 27 -19.42 -12.39 -2.38
C TYR A 27 -18.17 -11.98 -1.60
N PHE A 28 -18.19 -10.80 -0.96
CA PHE A 28 -17.11 -10.28 -0.12
C PHE A 28 -15.76 -10.13 -0.85
N TYR A 29 -15.75 -9.92 -2.19
CA TYR A 29 -14.50 -9.74 -2.95
C TYR A 29 -13.70 -8.51 -2.53
N ASP A 30 -14.35 -7.57 -1.83
CA ASP A 30 -13.72 -6.40 -1.23
C ASP A 30 -12.69 -6.76 -0.16
N ILE A 31 -12.91 -7.84 0.60
CA ILE A 31 -11.94 -8.33 1.59
C ILE A 31 -10.67 -8.83 0.88
N ASP A 32 -10.85 -9.68 -0.13
CA ASP A 32 -9.73 -10.26 -0.89
C ASP A 32 -8.97 -9.17 -1.68
N ALA A 33 -9.71 -8.18 -2.23
CA ALA A 33 -9.11 -7.00 -2.86
C ALA A 33 -8.30 -6.17 -1.87
N THR A 34 -8.78 -6.01 -0.64
CA THR A 34 -8.07 -5.26 0.41
C THR A 34 -6.77 -5.95 0.80
N GLU A 35 -6.79 -7.28 1.00
CA GLU A 35 -5.58 -8.05 1.30
C GLU A 35 -4.53 -7.92 0.19
N HIS A 36 -4.96 -7.94 -1.07
CA HIS A 36 -4.06 -7.77 -2.20
C HIS A 36 -3.46 -6.34 -2.25
N LEU A 37 -4.28 -5.30 -2.03
CA LEU A 37 -3.81 -3.92 -2.00
C LEU A 37 -2.89 -3.66 -0.81
N GLU A 38 -3.17 -4.24 0.35
CA GLU A 38 -2.31 -4.14 1.54
C GLU A 38 -0.94 -4.77 1.30
N ALA A 39 -0.90 -5.97 0.72
CA ALA A 39 0.36 -6.63 0.37
C ALA A 39 1.17 -5.78 -0.64
N PHE A 40 0.49 -5.18 -1.62
CA PHE A 40 1.12 -4.32 -2.61
C PHE A 40 1.73 -3.05 -1.99
N ILE A 41 0.97 -2.33 -1.15
CA ILE A 41 1.47 -1.14 -0.45
C ILE A 41 2.63 -1.51 0.49
N ALA A 42 2.53 -2.62 1.21
CA ALA A 42 3.59 -3.07 2.10
C ALA A 42 4.91 -3.36 1.35
N ASP A 43 4.86 -3.95 0.14
CA ASP A 43 6.06 -4.12 -0.69
C ASP A 43 6.65 -2.77 -1.13
N CYS A 44 5.79 -1.82 -1.51
CA CYS A 44 6.21 -0.47 -1.90
C CYS A 44 6.88 0.28 -0.74
N ASP A 45 6.30 0.21 0.45
CA ASP A 45 6.84 0.87 1.63
C ASP A 45 8.19 0.24 2.04
N ARG A 46 8.31 -1.09 1.99
CA ARG A 46 9.60 -1.79 2.20
C ARG A 46 10.67 -1.39 1.19
N ARG A 47 10.32 -1.22 -0.09
CA ARG A 47 11.26 -0.72 -1.09
C ARG A 47 11.65 0.73 -0.85
N THR A 48 10.71 1.55 -0.41
CA THR A 48 10.95 2.96 -0.07
C THR A 48 11.91 3.08 1.10
N THR A 49 11.72 2.29 2.17
CA THR A 49 12.65 2.29 3.32
C THR A 49 14.03 1.77 2.92
N ALA A 50 14.12 0.69 2.15
CA ALA A 50 15.39 0.18 1.65
C ALA A 50 16.13 1.20 0.75
N ALA A 51 15.40 1.91 -0.11
CA ALA A 51 15.98 2.96 -0.96
C ALA A 51 16.45 4.17 -0.13
N LYS A 52 15.67 4.59 0.88
CA LYS A 52 16.08 5.63 1.84
C LYS A 52 17.33 5.23 2.61
N GLN A 53 17.41 3.99 3.07
CA GLN A 53 18.58 3.46 3.78
C GLN A 53 19.83 3.47 2.89
N ARG A 54 19.73 2.99 1.64
CA ARG A 54 20.85 3.04 0.69
C ARG A 54 21.33 4.47 0.42
N LEU A 55 20.41 5.42 0.31
CA LEU A 55 20.79 6.84 0.16
C LEU A 55 21.48 7.37 1.42
N ALA A 56 20.98 7.03 2.60
CA ALA A 56 21.61 7.45 3.85
C ALA A 56 23.04 6.91 3.98
N GLU A 57 23.26 5.63 3.66
CA GLU A 57 24.59 5.00 3.65
C GLU A 57 25.54 5.67 2.63
N THR A 58 25.03 6.06 1.46
CA THR A 58 25.84 6.76 0.43
C THR A 58 26.07 8.24 0.77
N GLN A 59 25.25 8.82 1.64
CA GLN A 59 25.25 10.24 2.01
C GLN A 59 25.87 10.49 3.41
N GLU A 60 26.52 9.50 4.04
CA GLU A 60 27.13 9.63 5.38
C GLU A 60 28.16 10.76 5.50
N GLU A 61 28.71 11.26 4.39
CA GLU A 61 29.63 12.41 4.37
C GLU A 61 28.94 13.78 4.58
N LEU A 62 27.61 13.81 4.64
CA LEU A 62 26.83 15.04 4.78
C LEU A 62 26.50 15.32 6.23
N SER A 63 26.88 16.52 6.71
CA SER A 63 26.49 16.98 8.04
C SER A 63 24.97 17.06 8.16
N ALA A 64 24.45 16.76 9.35
CA ALA A 64 23.01 16.78 9.64
C ALA A 64 22.36 18.13 9.28
N GLU A 65 23.06 19.25 9.46
CA GLU A 65 22.60 20.59 9.09
C GLU A 65 22.38 20.76 7.58
N VAL A 66 23.25 20.18 6.74
CA VAL A 66 23.12 20.24 5.28
C VAL A 66 21.97 19.36 4.82
N THR A 67 21.74 18.23 5.49
CA THR A 67 20.61 17.34 5.23
C THR A 67 19.27 18.00 5.59
N GLU A 68 19.21 18.74 6.70
CA GLU A 68 18.00 19.46 7.11
C GLU A 68 17.64 20.58 6.12
N LYS A 69 18.64 21.36 5.68
CA LYS A 69 18.45 22.37 4.62
C LYS A 69 18.04 21.76 3.28
N ALA A 70 18.61 20.61 2.92
CA ALA A 70 18.19 19.86 1.73
C ALA A 70 16.72 19.42 1.85
N ASN A 71 16.32 18.89 3.00
CA ASN A 71 14.95 18.47 3.26
C ASN A 71 13.96 19.65 3.15
N ALA A 72 14.33 20.84 3.64
CA ALA A 72 13.50 22.03 3.49
C ALA A 72 13.28 22.44 2.02
N VAL A 73 14.35 22.42 1.20
CA VAL A 73 14.26 22.69 -0.25
C VAL A 73 13.36 21.65 -0.93
N HIS A 74 13.48 20.40 -0.52
CA HIS A 74 12.68 19.30 -1.05
C HIS A 74 11.20 19.39 -0.71
N GLU A 75 10.87 19.76 0.52
CA GLU A 75 9.49 19.94 0.96
C GLU A 75 8.82 21.06 0.14
N LEU A 76 9.52 22.17 -0.07
CA LEU A 76 9.05 23.25 -0.94
C LEU A 76 8.88 22.79 -2.40
N ALA A 77 9.83 21.99 -2.92
CA ALA A 77 9.74 21.45 -4.28
C ALA A 77 8.56 20.47 -4.46
N GLU A 78 8.26 19.67 -3.45
CA GLU A 78 7.11 18.76 -3.42
C GLU A 78 5.79 19.54 -3.42
N GLN A 79 5.67 20.57 -2.57
CA GLN A 79 4.49 21.43 -2.55
C GLN A 79 4.28 22.16 -3.87
N ILE A 80 5.34 22.65 -4.50
CA ILE A 80 5.28 23.26 -5.84
C ILE A 80 4.80 22.24 -6.87
N GLY A 81 5.37 21.04 -6.89
CA GLY A 81 4.99 19.99 -7.84
C GLY A 81 3.53 19.54 -7.69
N GLN A 82 3.05 19.38 -6.46
CA GLN A 82 1.65 19.06 -6.19
C GLN A 82 0.70 20.17 -6.61
N LYS A 83 1.02 21.44 -6.30
CA LYS A 83 0.20 22.58 -6.71
C LYS A 83 0.20 22.77 -8.22
N LEU A 84 1.33 22.55 -8.90
CA LEU A 84 1.42 22.58 -10.37
C LEU A 84 0.51 21.53 -11.00
N ALA A 85 0.57 20.28 -10.54
CA ALA A 85 -0.31 19.22 -11.04
C ALA A 85 -1.80 19.54 -10.82
N ARG A 86 -2.16 20.15 -9.69
CA ARG A 86 -3.54 20.62 -9.43
C ARG A 86 -3.93 21.80 -10.32
N ALA A 87 -3.02 22.75 -10.55
CA ALA A 87 -3.28 23.91 -11.41
C ALA A 87 -3.50 23.48 -12.87
N GLU A 88 -2.77 22.47 -13.34
CA GLU A 88 -2.99 21.85 -14.66
C GLU A 88 -4.37 21.18 -14.73
N ALA A 89 -4.74 20.36 -13.74
CA ALA A 89 -6.05 19.71 -13.69
C ALA A 89 -7.22 20.71 -13.69
N LEU A 90 -7.15 21.77 -12.87
CA LEU A 90 -8.17 22.84 -12.86
C LEU A 90 -8.19 23.63 -14.19
N GLY A 91 -7.05 23.74 -14.87
CA GLY A 91 -6.95 24.30 -16.21
C GLY A 91 -7.69 23.46 -17.24
N GLU A 92 -7.58 22.13 -17.18
CA GLU A 92 -8.32 21.19 -18.03
C GLU A 92 -9.83 21.23 -17.76
N GLU A 93 -10.24 21.41 -16.50
CA GLU A 93 -11.64 21.58 -16.10
C GLU A 93 -12.24 22.95 -16.48
N GLY A 94 -11.41 23.88 -16.98
CA GLY A 94 -11.84 25.21 -17.40
C GLY A 94 -11.98 26.24 -16.28
N MET A 95 -11.52 25.94 -15.06
CA MET A 95 -11.52 26.86 -13.91
C MET A 95 -10.31 27.81 -13.94
N VAL A 96 -10.30 28.71 -14.93
CA VAL A 96 -9.17 29.59 -15.22
C VAL A 96 -8.83 30.53 -14.05
N GLU A 97 -9.83 31.10 -13.37
CA GLU A 97 -9.58 32.03 -12.25
C GLU A 97 -8.90 31.36 -11.05
N GLU A 98 -9.29 30.13 -10.72
CA GLU A 98 -8.69 29.37 -9.63
C GLU A 98 -7.29 28.88 -9.98
N SER A 99 -7.10 28.42 -11.23
CA SER A 99 -5.78 28.04 -11.75
C SER A 99 -4.79 29.22 -11.69
N VAL A 100 -5.22 30.43 -12.06
CA VAL A 100 -4.37 31.64 -11.98
C VAL A 100 -4.00 32.00 -10.53
N LYS A 101 -4.93 31.86 -9.58
CA LYS A 101 -4.62 32.08 -8.14
C LYS A 101 -3.59 31.07 -7.63
N LEU A 102 -3.76 29.79 -7.96
CA LEU A 102 -2.80 28.73 -7.63
C LEU A 102 -1.42 28.99 -8.23
N MET A 103 -1.36 29.47 -9.47
CA MET A 103 -0.10 29.87 -10.11
C MET A 103 0.60 31.02 -9.39
N GLY A 104 -0.15 32.00 -8.86
CA GLY A 104 0.40 33.06 -8.02
C GLY A 104 1.05 32.51 -6.73
N GLU A 105 0.39 31.57 -6.06
CA GLU A 105 0.96 30.90 -4.88
C GLU A 105 2.20 30.06 -5.21
N ILE A 106 2.21 29.39 -6.37
CA ILE A 106 3.37 28.64 -6.85
C ILE A 106 4.57 29.56 -7.05
N ASP A 107 4.37 30.76 -7.60
CA ASP A 107 5.45 31.72 -7.81
C ASP A 107 6.03 32.26 -6.50
N GLU A 108 5.21 32.43 -5.46
CA GLU A 108 5.71 32.74 -4.11
C GLU A 108 6.53 31.59 -3.52
N LEU A 109 6.06 30.34 -3.68
CA LEU A 109 6.80 29.17 -3.24
C LEU A 109 8.12 29.00 -4.01
N ARG A 110 8.15 29.31 -5.30
CA ARG A 110 9.38 29.31 -6.12
C ARG A 110 10.41 30.29 -5.60
N LYS A 111 9.99 31.50 -5.19
CA LYS A 111 10.89 32.48 -4.56
C LYS A 111 11.49 31.95 -3.26
N LYS A 112 10.66 31.32 -2.42
CA LYS A 112 11.11 30.69 -1.16
C LYS A 112 12.07 29.52 -1.43
N LYS A 113 11.76 28.67 -2.42
CA LYS A 113 12.62 27.56 -2.87
C LYS A 113 13.98 28.09 -3.32
N ALA A 114 14.02 29.16 -4.13
CA ALA A 114 15.27 29.75 -4.61
C ALA A 114 16.16 30.26 -3.46
N VAL A 115 15.57 30.90 -2.44
CA VAL A 115 16.31 31.35 -1.25
C VAL A 115 16.85 30.15 -0.47
N ALA A 116 16.02 29.15 -0.19
CA ALA A 116 16.43 27.94 0.52
C ALA A 116 17.51 27.15 -0.24
N GLU A 117 17.41 27.08 -1.58
CA GLU A 117 18.39 26.43 -2.43
C GLU A 117 19.72 27.19 -2.43
N GLN A 118 19.68 28.52 -2.39
CA GLN A 118 20.87 29.35 -2.27
C GLN A 118 21.56 29.19 -0.90
N GLU A 119 20.80 29.15 0.19
CA GLU A 119 21.34 28.86 1.53
C GLU A 119 21.96 27.47 1.62
N TYR A 120 21.31 26.47 1.03
CA TYR A 120 21.82 25.12 0.93
C TYR A 120 23.11 25.08 0.09
N ARG A 121 23.16 25.78 -1.05
CA ARG A 121 24.34 25.89 -1.92
C ARG A 121 25.51 26.58 -1.21
N ASN A 122 25.23 27.61 -0.42
CA ASN A 122 26.25 28.33 0.35
C ASN A 122 26.81 27.49 1.52
N SER A 123 26.02 26.55 2.05
CA SER A 123 26.45 25.66 3.14
C SER A 123 27.27 24.44 2.67
N MET A 124 27.39 24.22 1.35
CA MET A 124 28.06 23.05 0.78
C MET A 124 29.37 23.41 0.07
N PRO A 125 30.47 22.67 0.31
CA PRO A 125 31.70 22.80 -0.46
C PRO A 125 31.50 22.48 -1.95
N ALA A 126 32.26 23.15 -2.82
CA ALA A 126 32.17 22.94 -4.28
C ALA A 126 32.49 21.50 -4.75
N SER A 127 33.28 20.75 -3.97
CA SER A 127 33.66 19.35 -4.28
C SER A 127 32.48 18.39 -4.18
N SER A 128 31.63 18.56 -3.16
CA SER A 128 30.46 17.71 -2.92
C SER A 128 29.23 18.12 -3.75
N TYR A 129 29.35 19.18 -4.56
CA TYR A 129 28.32 19.60 -5.51
C TYR A 129 28.19 18.67 -6.72
N GLN A 130 29.24 17.91 -7.06
CA GLN A 130 29.24 16.99 -8.21
C GLN A 130 28.39 15.74 -7.97
N GLN A 131 28.15 15.36 -6.72
CA GLN A 131 27.26 14.26 -6.41
C GLN A 131 25.81 14.74 -6.53
N GLN A 132 25.07 14.16 -7.48
CA GLN A 132 23.63 14.37 -7.58
C GLN A 132 22.98 13.83 -6.30
N LYS A 133 22.65 14.73 -5.39
CA LYS A 133 21.89 14.36 -4.20
C LYS A 133 20.47 14.03 -4.61
N LEU A 134 20.14 12.76 -4.46
CA LEU A 134 18.84 12.19 -4.73
C LEU A 134 18.05 12.07 -3.42
N ARG A 135 16.73 12.19 -3.53
CA ARG A 135 15.71 11.88 -2.53
C ARG A 135 14.80 10.80 -3.10
N VAL A 136 14.24 9.94 -2.25
CA VAL A 136 13.20 8.98 -2.68
C VAL A 136 11.81 9.59 -2.45
N CYS A 137 10.93 9.52 -3.44
CA CYS A 137 9.51 9.83 -3.26
C CYS A 137 8.83 8.80 -2.34
N GLU A 138 8.05 9.29 -1.38
CA GLU A 138 7.34 8.42 -0.42
C GLU A 138 6.12 7.71 -1.01
N VAL A 139 5.65 8.17 -2.17
CA VAL A 139 4.44 7.65 -2.83
C VAL A 139 4.81 6.56 -3.85
N CYS A 140 5.79 6.83 -4.72
CA CYS A 140 6.11 5.95 -5.85
C CYS A 140 7.55 5.41 -5.85
N SER A 141 8.29 5.61 -4.76
CA SER A 141 9.65 5.06 -4.54
C SER A 141 10.70 5.45 -5.59
N ALA A 142 10.42 6.42 -6.46
CA ALA A 142 11.36 6.88 -7.46
C ALA A 142 12.37 7.88 -6.85
N TYR A 143 13.55 7.97 -7.44
CA TYR A 143 14.56 8.96 -7.06
C TYR A 143 14.28 10.31 -7.75
N LEU A 144 14.27 11.39 -6.96
CA LEU A 144 14.19 12.77 -7.41
C LEU A 144 15.44 13.53 -7.01
N GLY A 145 15.97 14.34 -7.91
CA GLY A 145 17.08 15.25 -7.62
C GLY A 145 16.61 16.54 -6.95
N ILE A 146 17.47 17.14 -6.14
CA ILE A 146 17.21 18.48 -5.54
C ILE A 146 17.08 19.56 -6.63
N HIS A 147 17.94 19.47 -7.63
CA HIS A 147 18.07 20.44 -8.71
C HIS A 147 17.21 20.07 -9.93
N ASP A 148 16.21 19.19 -9.75
CA ASP A 148 15.32 18.85 -10.85
C ASP A 148 14.44 20.05 -11.21
N ASN A 149 14.26 20.25 -12.53
CA ASN A 149 13.39 21.29 -13.06
C ASN A 149 11.95 21.06 -12.59
N ASP A 150 11.25 22.14 -12.25
CA ASP A 150 9.83 22.15 -11.91
C ASP A 150 8.97 21.39 -12.94
N ARG A 151 9.32 21.44 -14.24
CA ARG A 151 8.62 20.65 -15.26
C ARG A 151 8.78 19.15 -15.06
N ARG A 152 9.97 18.67 -14.71
CA ARG A 152 10.22 17.25 -14.40
C ARG A 152 9.51 16.83 -13.11
N LEU A 153 9.42 17.74 -12.14
CA LEU A 153 8.64 17.52 -10.91
C LEU A 153 7.14 17.40 -11.25
N ALA A 154 6.60 18.29 -12.08
CA ALA A 154 5.22 18.22 -12.54
C ALA A 154 4.93 16.89 -13.26
N ASP A 155 5.80 16.47 -14.19
CA ASP A 155 5.66 15.18 -14.90
C ASP A 155 5.72 13.97 -13.93
N HIS A 156 6.46 14.09 -12.83
CA HIS A 156 6.51 13.07 -11.79
C HIS A 156 5.20 12.98 -11.00
N PHE A 157 4.70 14.11 -10.49
CA PHE A 157 3.49 14.16 -9.66
C PHE A 157 2.20 13.95 -10.48
N GLY A 158 2.17 14.44 -11.72
CA GLY A 158 1.12 14.18 -12.71
C GLY A 158 1.27 12.85 -13.45
N GLY A 159 2.32 12.08 -13.15
CA GLY A 159 2.58 10.81 -13.79
C GLY A 159 1.62 9.70 -13.37
N LYS A 160 1.32 8.77 -14.30
CA LYS A 160 0.44 7.61 -14.06
C LYS A 160 0.85 6.75 -12.85
N LEU A 161 2.15 6.61 -12.62
CA LEU A 161 2.67 5.86 -11.47
C LEU A 161 2.31 6.56 -10.17
N HIS A 162 2.65 7.85 -10.04
CA HIS A 162 2.42 8.61 -8.81
C HIS A 162 0.92 8.72 -8.50
N LEU A 163 0.12 9.12 -9.48
CA LEU A 163 -1.35 9.19 -9.34
C LEU A 163 -1.95 7.81 -9.05
N GLY A 164 -1.46 6.75 -9.70
CA GLY A 164 -1.89 5.38 -9.43
C GLY A 164 -1.67 4.97 -7.97
N PHE A 165 -0.50 5.28 -7.40
CA PHE A 165 -0.21 4.99 -5.99
C PHE A 165 -1.08 5.80 -5.03
N ILE A 166 -1.37 7.06 -5.33
CA ILE A 166 -2.31 7.87 -4.54
C ILE A 166 -3.69 7.20 -4.53
N THR A 167 -4.23 6.89 -5.71
CA THR A 167 -5.57 6.26 -5.80
C THR A 167 -5.63 4.90 -5.11
N ILE A 168 -4.56 4.12 -5.15
CA ILE A 168 -4.47 2.84 -4.45
C ILE A 168 -4.48 3.04 -2.92
N ARG A 169 -3.70 4.01 -2.42
CA ARG A 169 -3.65 4.35 -0.99
C ARG A 169 -4.99 4.87 -0.48
N GLU A 170 -5.66 5.72 -1.24
CA GLU A 170 -6.99 6.24 -0.92
C GLU A 170 -8.05 5.13 -0.91
N LYS A 171 -8.10 4.30 -1.96
CA LYS A 171 -9.02 3.16 -2.01
C LYS A 171 -8.80 2.17 -0.88
N LEU A 172 -7.55 1.92 -0.51
CA LEU A 172 -7.25 1.06 0.64
C LEU A 172 -7.71 1.69 1.95
N ALA A 173 -7.58 3.01 2.13
CA ALA A 173 -8.10 3.71 3.30
C ALA A 173 -9.63 3.67 3.37
N GLU A 174 -10.33 3.73 2.24
CA GLU A 174 -11.79 3.56 2.15
C GLU A 174 -12.20 2.12 2.50
N LEU A 175 -11.57 1.14 1.86
CA LEU A 175 -11.89 -0.27 2.06
C LEU A 175 -11.60 -0.73 3.50
N LYS A 176 -10.49 -0.28 4.11
CA LYS A 176 -10.19 -0.61 5.53
C LYS A 176 -11.32 -0.25 6.49
N LYS A 177 -12.03 0.87 6.26
CA LYS A 177 -13.15 1.29 7.12
C LYS A 177 -14.34 0.33 7.03
N THR A 178 -14.53 -0.32 5.89
CA THR A 178 -15.64 -1.26 5.67
C THR A 178 -15.25 -2.71 5.94
N VAL A 179 -13.98 -3.06 5.74
CA VAL A 179 -13.47 -4.43 5.80
C VAL A 179 -13.54 -5.02 7.19
N ASP A 180 -13.33 -4.25 8.26
CA ASP A 180 -13.46 -4.80 9.63
C ASP A 180 -14.89 -5.28 9.90
N LYS A 181 -15.89 -4.47 9.53
CA LYS A 181 -17.31 -4.84 9.63
C LYS A 181 -17.65 -6.01 8.73
N ARG A 182 -17.19 -6.00 7.47
CA ARG A 182 -17.45 -7.08 6.52
C ARG A 182 -16.74 -8.39 6.88
N ARG A 183 -15.56 -8.33 7.51
CA ARG A 183 -14.85 -9.51 8.04
C ARG A 183 -15.65 -10.16 9.17
N GLU A 184 -16.24 -9.36 10.05
CA GLU A 184 -17.14 -9.84 11.10
C GLU A 184 -18.40 -10.47 10.51
N GLU A 185 -19.01 -9.84 9.49
CA GLU A 185 -20.20 -10.37 8.78
C GLU A 185 -19.90 -11.68 8.04
N ARG A 186 -18.75 -11.79 7.35
CA ARG A 186 -18.30 -13.03 6.70
C ARG A 186 -18.12 -14.14 7.75
N GLY A 187 -17.48 -13.84 8.87
CA GLY A 187 -17.29 -14.78 9.98
C GLY A 187 -18.60 -15.19 10.67
N ALA A 188 -19.56 -14.28 10.82
CA ALA A 188 -20.89 -14.57 11.36
C ALA A 188 -21.71 -15.45 10.42
N SER A 189 -21.73 -15.15 9.12
CA SER A 189 -22.42 -15.96 8.10
C SER A 189 -21.82 -17.37 7.98
N GLU A 190 -20.51 -17.50 8.10
CA GLU A 190 -19.83 -18.80 8.09
C GLU A 190 -20.13 -19.62 9.35
N ARG A 191 -20.16 -18.98 10.54
CA ARG A 191 -20.56 -19.59 11.81
C ARG A 191 -22.02 -20.04 11.81
N GLU A 192 -22.92 -19.28 11.18
CA GLU A 192 -24.32 -19.67 11.03
C GLU A 192 -24.47 -20.91 10.14
N ARG A 193 -23.73 -20.97 9.02
CA ARG A 193 -23.72 -22.14 8.12
C ARG A 193 -23.08 -23.38 8.75
N THR A 194 -22.05 -23.23 9.57
CA THR A 194 -21.39 -24.37 10.24
C THR A 194 -22.04 -24.77 11.57
N GLY A 195 -22.73 -23.84 12.25
CA GLY A 195 -23.44 -24.07 13.51
C GLY A 195 -24.64 -25.01 13.39
N GLY A 196 -25.29 -25.06 12.22
CA GLY A 196 -26.40 -25.97 11.93
C GLY A 196 -26.04 -27.46 11.86
N ARG A 197 -24.74 -27.82 11.84
CA ARG A 197 -24.29 -29.22 11.66
C ARG A 197 -23.92 -29.95 12.95
N ARG A 198 -23.98 -29.29 14.12
CA ARG A 198 -23.60 -29.90 15.42
C ARG A 198 -24.78 -30.43 16.26
N HIS A 199 -25.99 -30.54 15.69
CA HIS A 199 -27.18 -31.00 16.44
C HIS A 199 -27.68 -32.41 16.08
N TYR A 200 -26.87 -33.26 15.41
CA TYR A 200 -27.26 -34.65 15.13
C TYR A 200 -26.14 -35.66 15.43
N THR A 201 -25.55 -35.60 16.62
CA THR A 201 -24.92 -36.77 17.22
C THR A 201 -25.64 -37.06 18.52
N GLN A 202 -26.77 -37.73 18.39
CA GLN A 202 -27.50 -38.35 19.49
C GLN A 202 -26.54 -39.31 20.20
N PRO A 203 -26.29 -39.19 21.52
CA PRO A 203 -25.56 -40.21 22.24
C PRO A 203 -26.50 -41.41 22.37
N LEU A 204 -26.28 -42.47 21.58
CA LEU A 204 -26.93 -43.76 21.84
C LEU A 204 -26.41 -44.31 23.17
N SER A 205 -27.13 -43.97 24.23
CA SER A 205 -27.06 -44.62 25.52
C SER A 205 -27.54 -46.07 25.41
N GLN A 206 -26.77 -46.97 26.02
CA GLN A 206 -27.24 -48.18 26.69
C GLN A 206 -27.97 -49.23 25.83
N GLN A 207 -27.21 -50.26 25.44
CA GLN A 207 -27.76 -51.61 25.46
C GLN A 207 -26.90 -52.50 26.35
N LYS A 208 -27.35 -52.63 27.60
CA LYS A 208 -26.97 -53.72 28.50
C LYS A 208 -27.28 -55.04 27.80
N GLN A 209 -26.27 -55.86 27.52
CA GLN A 209 -26.46 -57.32 27.54
C GLN A 209 -25.36 -57.97 28.36
N THR A 210 -25.80 -58.36 29.55
CA THR A 210 -25.25 -59.39 30.40
C THR A 210 -24.85 -60.63 29.60
N ARG A 211 -23.61 -61.08 29.71
CA ARG A 211 -23.34 -62.53 29.86
C ARG A 211 -22.00 -62.78 30.53
N SER A 212 -22.15 -63.40 31.68
CA SER A 212 -21.21 -63.83 32.68
C SER A 212 -20.30 -64.98 32.20
N ARG A 213 -19.14 -65.05 32.85
CA ARG A 213 -18.32 -66.25 33.14
C ARG A 213 -17.66 -66.98 31.96
N SER A 214 -16.32 -67.01 31.98
CA SER A 214 -15.59 -68.24 32.34
C SER A 214 -14.09 -67.99 32.46
N HIS A 215 -13.54 -68.42 33.59
CA HIS A 215 -12.11 -68.68 33.82
C HIS A 215 -11.48 -69.50 32.68
N ARG A 216 -10.22 -69.18 32.33
CA ARG A 216 -9.16 -70.19 32.27
C ARG A 216 -7.77 -69.57 32.23
N SER A 217 -7.11 -69.64 33.38
CA SER A 217 -5.66 -69.69 33.52
C SER A 217 -5.09 -70.87 32.72
N SER A 218 -4.04 -70.65 31.91
CA SER A 218 -3.02 -71.68 31.69
C SER A 218 -1.74 -71.08 31.11
N SER A 219 -0.68 -71.19 31.90
CA SER A 219 0.71 -70.99 31.52
C SER A 219 1.11 -71.82 30.30
N LYS A 220 2.03 -71.28 29.48
CA LYS A 220 3.17 -72.07 29.00
C LYS A 220 4.28 -71.20 28.46
N GLU A 221 5.40 -71.27 29.17
CA GLU A 221 6.76 -71.08 28.66
C GLU A 221 7.01 -71.85 27.36
N ARG A 222 7.87 -71.29 26.50
CA ARG A 222 9.06 -71.89 25.82
C ARG A 222 9.39 -71.00 24.62
N ARG A 223 10.46 -70.19 24.68
CA ARG A 223 11.88 -70.48 24.33
C ARG A 223 12.19 -70.46 22.82
N ARG A 224 13.15 -69.57 22.48
CA ARG A 224 14.17 -69.60 21.39
C ARG A 224 13.64 -69.49 19.96
N ASP A 225 14.33 -68.82 19.03
CA ASP A 225 15.75 -68.43 18.93
C ASP A 225 15.98 -66.92 18.79
#